data_AF-A0A2U0A0U2-F1
#
_entry.id   AF-A0A2U0A0U2-F1
#
_cell.length_a   1.000
_cell.length_b   1.000
_cell.length_c   1.000
_cell.angle_alpha   90.00
_cell.angle_beta   90.00
_cell.angle_gamma   90.00
#
_symmetry.space_group_name_H-M   'P 1'
#
loop_
_entity.id
_entity.type
_entity.pdbx_description
1 polymer ?
#
loop_
_entity_poly.entity_id
_entity_poly.type
_entity_poly.pdbx_seq_one_letter_code
_entity_poly.pdbx_strand_id
1 'polypeptide(L)'
;MPLGIAFLMSSILLCLVLFNTGQTASERSRLINTADAAVYSGLIWQARALNFQAYTNRAMVANQVSIGQLVSLTSWTKYAHVLARNIDYITEYFPVVEPYIEAAERITESIDDVMVNVAETFIPVIDSINGILTRIQQAVYVASFAATPAIVREVVEENDERYNVTTDYAVIGLGENTVAWQNLVRRYEDEEGLQRKADVVNRSKDEFTNGRDLGTSQLLPETPDVLNLGLTRLWLRKEGRTNLISETDGGSTQWEWKAKDTFSLHREDLRLTRRGPRWVHREIPLGWGFRYVNGDFECEQEQETGRSWPWRNSYDGCPRYTRENRRAEMMANRAQEELDAEYNGIRAYNDLRNLSRQNRDPRVALRLEVELPQSDIRTASKIDGLGSDSVPEEELRNGIGEGVFGTEDRMAGEGMAVIASGELFFHPPDDYIPTRRQGRYEIASLFSPYWEVRLKDTPMERVFMSWALRDENLLTDGVSGISAGIEHYIQERQEELTRLRDLEQSLQDQLGNTVDATRRAELETELVAVHSQISYLESTTSNPQMLPEGLQQEMTQGATQAAQVQIDQYAQLTQEYAEEAGEVTIDQFEDEVVDQITGQMQETLEAAVDNAVESVRNSVW
;
A
#
# COMPACT_ATOMS: atom_id res chain seq x y z
N MET A 1 37.97 -65.34 12.43
CA MET A 1 38.68 -64.19 11.85
C MET A 1 38.01 -63.63 10.60
N PRO A 2 37.74 -64.38 9.50
CA PRO A 2 37.15 -63.80 8.28
C PRO A 2 35.75 -63.20 8.48
N LEU A 3 34.87 -63.85 9.25
CA LEU A 3 33.55 -63.32 9.61
C LEU A 3 33.61 -62.01 10.42
N GLY A 4 34.59 -61.86 11.31
CA GLY A 4 34.75 -60.65 12.14
C GLY A 4 35.23 -59.45 11.33
N ILE A 5 36.11 -59.69 10.35
CA ILE A 5 36.57 -58.66 9.41
C ILE A 5 35.43 -58.26 8.48
N ALA A 6 34.68 -59.21 7.92
CA ALA A 6 33.51 -58.92 7.08
C ALA A 6 32.45 -58.10 7.85
N PHE A 7 32.18 -58.45 9.11
CA PHE A 7 31.26 -57.70 9.96
C PHE A 7 31.76 -56.27 10.23
N LEU A 8 33.06 -56.09 10.51
CA LEU A 8 33.66 -54.77 10.69
C LEU A 8 33.57 -53.91 9.42
N MET A 9 33.94 -54.47 8.27
CA MET A 9 33.86 -53.78 6.97
C MET A 9 32.42 -53.34 6.66
N SER A 10 31.47 -54.26 6.85
CA SER A 10 30.04 -53.97 6.68
C SER A 10 29.55 -52.89 7.64
N SER A 11 30.00 -52.92 8.89
CA SER A 11 29.63 -51.93 9.91
C SER A 11 30.18 -50.54 9.56
N ILE A 12 31.44 -50.46 9.11
CA ILE A 12 32.07 -49.19 8.68
C ILE A 12 31.31 -48.62 7.47
N LEU A 13 31.00 -49.45 6.48
CA LEU A 13 30.28 -49.03 5.29
C LEU A 13 28.86 -48.54 5.64
N LEU A 14 28.16 -49.23 6.55
CA LEU A 14 26.88 -48.77 7.08
C LEU A 14 26.99 -47.41 7.78
N CYS A 15 28.03 -47.21 8.60
CA CYS A 15 28.28 -45.92 9.25
C CYS A 15 28.52 -44.79 8.22
N LEU A 16 29.23 -45.06 7.12
CA LEU A 16 29.47 -44.08 6.05
C LEU A 16 28.17 -43.72 5.31
N VAL A 17 27.34 -44.71 5.00
CA VAL A 17 26.02 -44.47 4.38
C VAL A 17 25.11 -43.65 5.30
N LEU A 18 25.06 -43.99 6.59
CA LEU A 18 24.33 -43.22 7.59
C LEU A 18 24.87 -41.79 7.72
N PHE A 19 26.19 -41.61 7.67
CA PHE A 19 26.82 -40.29 7.69
C PHE A 19 26.41 -39.46 6.46
N ASN A 20 26.50 -40.00 5.24
CA ASN A 20 26.10 -39.29 4.02
C ASN A 20 24.62 -38.96 4.01
N THR A 21 23.78 -39.87 4.52
CA THR A 21 22.34 -39.67 4.64
C THR A 21 22.04 -38.56 5.65
N GLY A 22 22.74 -38.55 6.79
CA GLY A 22 22.64 -37.50 7.81
C GLY A 22 23.10 -36.13 7.29
N GLN A 23 24.20 -36.07 6.54
CA GLN A 23 24.69 -34.84 5.91
C GLN A 23 23.69 -34.31 4.88
N THR A 24 23.21 -35.17 3.98
CA THR A 24 22.20 -34.82 2.97
C THR A 24 20.90 -34.34 3.63
N ALA A 25 20.40 -35.04 4.66
CA ALA A 25 19.20 -34.63 5.38
C ALA A 25 19.39 -33.29 6.12
N SER A 26 20.57 -33.07 6.70
CA SER A 26 20.88 -31.81 7.38
C SER A 26 20.99 -30.64 6.40
N GLU A 27 21.67 -30.82 5.26
CA GLU A 27 21.78 -29.80 4.22
C GLU A 27 20.41 -29.50 3.60
N ARG A 28 19.58 -30.51 3.37
CA ARG A 28 18.19 -30.33 2.91
C ARG A 28 17.38 -29.43 3.84
N SER A 29 17.45 -29.69 5.15
CA SER A 29 16.73 -28.88 6.15
C SER A 29 17.21 -27.42 6.15
N ARG A 30 18.52 -27.19 6.04
CA ARG A 30 19.09 -25.84 5.94
C ARG A 30 18.64 -25.14 4.67
N LEU A 31 18.75 -25.81 3.53
CA LEU A 31 18.35 -25.29 2.22
C LEU A 31 16.86 -24.90 2.17
N ILE A 32 15.97 -25.70 2.79
CA ILE A 32 14.55 -25.35 2.95
C ILE A 32 14.37 -24.06 3.74
N ASN A 33 15.00 -23.97 4.92
CA ASN A 33 14.89 -22.77 5.75
C ASN A 33 15.45 -21.52 5.04
N THR A 34 16.52 -21.67 4.27
CA THR A 34 17.10 -20.56 3.49
C THR A 34 16.19 -20.14 2.35
N ALA A 35 15.63 -21.08 1.59
CA ALA A 35 14.69 -20.77 0.51
C ALA A 35 13.44 -20.04 1.04
N ASP A 36 12.88 -20.53 2.15
CA ASP A 36 11.73 -19.91 2.81
C ASP A 36 12.08 -18.51 3.33
N ALA A 37 13.24 -18.33 3.96
CA ALA A 37 13.71 -17.04 4.44
C ALA A 37 13.90 -16.04 3.29
N ALA A 38 14.44 -16.47 2.15
CA ALA A 38 14.68 -15.64 0.97
C ALA A 38 13.35 -15.17 0.34
N VAL A 39 12.41 -16.09 0.11
CA VAL A 39 11.06 -15.77 -0.40
C VAL A 39 10.33 -14.82 0.55
N TYR A 40 10.33 -15.13 1.85
CA TYR A 40 9.65 -14.33 2.86
C TYR A 40 10.24 -12.91 2.95
N SER A 41 11.56 -12.78 2.89
CA SER A 41 12.27 -11.48 2.91
C SER A 41 11.97 -10.64 1.68
N GLY A 42 12.00 -11.23 0.49
CA GLY A 42 11.65 -10.55 -0.76
C GLY A 42 10.21 -10.04 -0.77
N LEU A 43 9.27 -10.82 -0.24
CA LEU A 43 7.87 -10.40 -0.10
C LEU A 43 7.67 -9.36 1.02
N ILE A 44 8.43 -9.42 2.11
CA ILE A 44 8.37 -8.38 3.16
C ILE A 44 8.72 -7.02 2.58
N TRP A 45 9.74 -6.95 1.73
CA TRP A 45 10.11 -5.72 1.05
C TRP A 45 8.94 -5.16 0.23
N GLN A 46 8.27 -6.00 -0.56
CA GLN A 46 7.07 -5.62 -1.32
C GLN A 46 5.89 -5.20 -0.42
N ALA A 47 5.67 -5.89 0.69
CA ALA A 47 4.63 -5.53 1.67
C ALA A 47 4.89 -4.17 2.30
N ARG A 48 6.15 -3.90 2.68
CA ARG A 48 6.58 -2.59 3.19
C ARG A 48 6.38 -1.49 2.15
N ALA A 49 6.66 -1.75 0.88
CA ALA A 49 6.42 -0.81 -0.20
C ALA A 49 4.92 -0.46 -0.36
N LEU A 50 4.01 -1.45 -0.30
CA LEU A 50 2.57 -1.18 -0.35
C LEU A 50 2.06 -0.43 0.89
N ASN A 51 2.55 -0.81 2.07
CA ASN A 51 2.19 -0.11 3.31
C ASN A 51 2.72 1.33 3.30
N PHE A 52 3.92 1.56 2.77
CA PHE A 52 4.48 2.90 2.57
C PHE A 52 3.60 3.74 1.61
N GLN A 53 3.18 3.16 0.48
CA GLN A 53 2.23 3.81 -0.44
C GLN A 53 0.91 4.16 0.27
N ALA A 54 0.41 3.28 1.14
CA ALA A 54 -0.78 3.54 1.94
C ALA A 54 -0.63 4.70 2.93
N TYR A 55 0.49 4.75 3.66
CA TYR A 55 0.76 5.86 4.58
C TYR A 55 0.91 7.19 3.85
N THR A 56 1.66 7.21 2.75
CA THR A 56 1.89 8.42 1.96
C THR A 56 0.63 8.90 1.24
N ASN A 57 -0.26 8.01 0.81
CA ASN A 57 -1.58 8.38 0.30
C ASN A 57 -2.43 9.10 1.35
N ARG A 58 -2.47 8.59 2.58
CA ARG A 58 -3.18 9.24 3.69
C ARG A 58 -2.54 10.57 4.08
N ALA A 59 -1.21 10.65 4.10
CA ALA A 59 -0.49 11.88 4.37
C ALA A 59 -0.81 12.95 3.33
N MET A 60 -0.80 12.60 2.03
CA MET A 60 -1.19 13.52 0.97
C MET A 60 -2.64 14.00 1.11
N VAL A 61 -3.57 13.13 1.50
CA VAL A 61 -4.95 13.52 1.79
C VAL A 61 -5.03 14.49 2.98
N ALA A 62 -4.32 14.20 4.06
CA ALA A 62 -4.29 15.05 5.25
C ALA A 62 -3.71 16.44 4.94
N ASN A 63 -2.59 16.50 4.20
CA ASN A 63 -1.98 17.74 3.73
C ASN A 63 -2.97 18.58 2.92
N GLN A 64 -3.72 17.98 2.00
CA GLN A 64 -4.75 18.69 1.23
C GLN A 64 -5.90 19.21 2.11
N VAL A 65 -6.34 18.42 3.09
CA VAL A 65 -7.35 18.87 4.07
C VAL A 65 -6.82 20.04 4.90
N SER A 66 -5.54 20.04 5.29
CA SER A 66 -4.90 21.15 6.01
C SER A 66 -4.84 22.43 5.19
N ILE A 67 -4.57 22.36 3.88
CA ILE A 67 -4.71 23.52 2.97
C ILE A 67 -6.16 24.03 3.01
N GLY A 68 -7.14 23.13 2.87
CA GLY A 68 -8.55 23.50 3.00
C GLY A 68 -8.91 24.16 4.34
N GLN A 69 -8.28 23.76 5.44
CA GLN A 69 -8.45 24.39 6.76
C GLN A 69 -7.89 25.82 6.78
N LEU A 70 -6.71 26.05 6.22
CA LEU A 70 -6.11 27.39 6.11
C LEU A 70 -7.03 28.33 5.31
N VAL A 71 -7.50 27.89 4.14
CA VAL A 71 -8.44 28.66 3.30
C VAL A 71 -9.78 28.88 4.02
N SER A 72 -10.23 27.92 4.83
CA SER A 72 -11.44 28.09 5.65
C SER A 72 -11.29 29.19 6.69
N LEU A 73 -10.13 29.24 7.35
CA LEU A 73 -9.87 30.22 8.40
C LEU A 73 -9.75 31.63 7.82
N THR A 74 -9.04 31.81 6.69
CA THR A 74 -8.90 33.12 6.04
C THR A 74 -10.24 33.64 5.52
N SER A 75 -11.12 32.78 5.00
CA SER A 75 -12.48 33.19 4.61
C SER A 75 -13.32 33.59 5.83
N TRP A 76 -13.16 32.86 6.94
CA TRP A 76 -13.89 33.15 8.17
C TRP A 76 -13.45 34.48 8.81
N THR A 77 -12.14 34.76 8.87
CA THR A 77 -11.60 36.04 9.37
C THR A 77 -12.01 37.19 8.47
N LYS A 78 -12.00 37.00 7.14
CA LYS A 78 -12.48 38.01 6.19
C LYS A 78 -13.94 38.36 6.43
N TYR A 79 -14.79 37.35 6.59
CA TYR A 79 -16.19 37.54 6.95
C TYR A 79 -16.33 38.32 8.26
N ALA A 80 -15.56 37.97 9.30
CA ALA A 80 -15.60 38.65 10.60
C ALA A 80 -15.20 40.12 10.49
N HIS A 81 -14.16 40.43 9.70
CA HIS A 81 -13.73 41.79 9.42
C HIS A 81 -14.81 42.60 8.70
N VAL A 82 -15.43 42.03 7.66
CA VAL A 82 -16.54 42.69 6.93
C VAL A 82 -17.76 42.89 7.83
N LEU A 83 -18.06 41.92 8.70
CA LEU A 83 -19.16 42.04 9.67
C LEU A 83 -18.90 43.18 10.67
N ALA A 84 -17.69 43.28 11.21
CA ALA A 84 -17.32 44.35 12.13
C ALA A 84 -17.52 45.72 11.48
N ARG A 85 -17.06 45.88 10.23
CA ARG A 85 -17.25 47.12 9.44
C ARG A 85 -18.71 47.48 9.16
N ASN A 86 -19.55 46.46 8.99
CA ASN A 86 -20.95 46.64 8.63
C ASN A 86 -21.88 46.71 9.84
N ILE A 87 -21.36 46.62 11.06
CA ILE A 87 -22.18 46.53 12.27
C ILE A 87 -22.97 47.82 12.54
N ASP A 88 -22.58 48.94 11.93
CA ASP A 88 -23.36 50.20 11.85
C ASP A 88 -24.75 50.02 11.20
N TYR A 89 -24.93 49.02 10.32
CA TYR A 89 -26.25 48.68 9.79
C TYR A 89 -27.12 47.90 10.79
N ILE A 90 -26.50 47.30 11.82
CA ILE A 90 -27.17 46.53 12.88
C ILE A 90 -27.62 47.45 14.01
N THR A 91 -26.87 48.51 14.33
CA THR A 91 -27.21 49.47 15.40
C THR A 91 -28.55 50.17 15.15
N GLU A 92 -28.95 50.37 13.88
CA GLU A 92 -30.30 50.84 13.50
C GLU A 92 -31.44 49.90 13.97
N TYR A 93 -31.17 48.60 14.10
CA TYR A 93 -32.15 47.58 14.51
C TYR A 93 -31.98 47.14 15.97
N PHE A 94 -30.75 47.22 16.51
CA PHE A 94 -30.37 46.81 17.86
C PHE A 94 -29.39 47.82 18.49
N PRO A 95 -29.86 48.91 19.11
CA PRO A 95 -29.01 50.03 19.57
C PRO A 95 -28.02 49.71 20.71
N VAL A 96 -28.09 48.53 21.31
CA VAL A 96 -27.34 48.17 22.54
C VAL A 96 -25.87 47.78 22.26
N VAL A 97 -25.48 47.57 20.99
CA VAL A 97 -24.15 47.04 20.62
C VAL A 97 -23.09 48.11 20.28
N GLU A 98 -23.45 49.41 20.29
CA GLU A 98 -22.58 50.52 19.85
C GLU A 98 -21.17 50.63 20.48
N PRO A 99 -20.96 50.49 21.80
CA PRO A 99 -19.65 50.76 22.42
C PRO A 99 -18.59 49.66 22.21
N TYR A 100 -18.92 48.56 21.51
CA TYR A 100 -18.02 47.43 21.28
C TYR A 100 -17.49 47.35 19.83
N ILE A 101 -17.74 48.37 19.00
CA ILE A 101 -17.58 48.33 17.53
C ILE A 101 -16.17 48.72 17.06
N GLU A 102 -15.65 49.89 17.47
CA GLU A 102 -14.37 50.42 16.94
C GLU A 102 -13.16 49.54 17.30
N ALA A 103 -13.19 48.90 18.48
CA ALA A 103 -12.16 47.94 18.88
C ALA A 103 -12.26 46.62 18.09
N ALA A 104 -13.47 46.19 17.72
CA ALA A 104 -13.68 44.93 17.01
C ALA A 104 -13.18 44.99 15.55
N GLU A 105 -13.26 46.13 14.88
CA GLU A 105 -12.76 46.30 13.51
C GLU A 105 -11.24 46.14 13.42
N ARG A 106 -10.47 46.84 14.27
CA ARG A 106 -8.99 46.77 14.25
C ARG A 106 -8.47 45.39 14.65
N ILE A 107 -9.13 44.75 15.61
CA ILE A 107 -8.78 43.38 16.03
C ILE A 107 -9.05 42.39 14.90
N THR A 108 -10.17 42.50 14.20
CA THR A 108 -10.52 41.56 13.12
C THR A 108 -9.69 41.76 11.85
N GLU A 109 -9.29 43.00 11.53
CA GLU A 109 -8.35 43.28 10.42
C GLU A 109 -6.98 42.62 10.68
N SER A 110 -6.41 42.86 11.85
CA SER A 110 -5.12 42.28 12.23
C SER A 110 -5.14 40.75 12.28
N ILE A 111 -6.25 40.15 12.71
CA ILE A 111 -6.39 38.69 12.71
C ILE A 111 -6.51 38.15 11.28
N ASP A 112 -7.19 38.86 10.37
CA ASP A 112 -7.28 38.47 8.95
C ASP A 112 -5.89 38.49 8.29
N ASP A 113 -5.15 39.58 8.45
CA ASP A 113 -3.79 39.71 7.90
C ASP A 113 -2.85 38.61 8.43
N VAL A 114 -2.92 38.30 9.72
CA VAL A 114 -2.14 37.21 10.32
C VAL A 114 -2.51 35.87 9.68
N MET A 115 -3.80 35.56 9.53
CA MET A 115 -4.23 34.29 8.95
C MET A 115 -3.89 34.19 7.46
N VAL A 116 -3.97 35.29 6.71
CA VAL A 116 -3.57 35.35 5.30
C VAL A 116 -2.08 35.07 5.17
N ASN A 117 -1.22 35.76 5.94
CA ASN A 117 0.23 35.52 5.93
C ASN A 117 0.58 34.06 6.28
N VAL A 118 -0.09 33.48 7.28
CA VAL A 118 0.08 32.06 7.63
C VAL A 118 -0.35 31.15 6.48
N ALA A 119 -1.51 31.41 5.86
CA ALA A 119 -1.96 30.60 4.74
C ALA A 119 -1.01 30.69 3.55
N GLU A 120 -0.62 31.90 3.13
CA GLU A 120 0.28 32.14 2.00
C GLU A 120 1.66 31.54 2.19
N THR A 121 2.15 31.47 3.44
CA THR A 121 3.44 30.84 3.75
C THR A 121 3.33 29.31 3.79
N PHE A 122 2.28 28.75 4.39
CA PHE A 122 2.21 27.31 4.66
C PHE A 122 1.64 26.50 3.50
N ILE A 123 0.74 27.07 2.68
CA ILE A 123 0.14 26.37 1.55
C ILE A 123 1.21 25.86 0.57
N PRO A 124 2.20 26.65 0.12
CA PRO A 124 3.24 26.19 -0.78
C PRO A 124 4.12 25.09 -0.17
N VAL A 125 4.47 25.20 1.11
CA VAL A 125 5.26 24.18 1.83
C VAL A 125 4.51 22.84 1.86
N ILE A 126 3.22 22.86 2.22
CA ILE A 126 2.40 21.65 2.27
C ILE A 126 2.21 21.05 0.86
N ASP A 127 2.04 21.88 -0.16
CA ASP A 127 1.94 21.44 -1.55
C ASP A 127 3.26 20.83 -2.07
N SER A 128 4.40 21.42 -1.73
CA SER A 128 5.73 20.89 -2.04
C SER A 128 5.93 19.50 -1.42
N ILE A 129 5.58 19.32 -0.14
CA ILE A 129 5.62 18.00 0.52
C ILE A 129 4.79 16.97 -0.25
N ASN A 130 3.59 17.33 -0.75
CA ASN A 130 2.81 16.43 -1.60
C ASN A 130 3.52 16.09 -2.91
N GLY A 131 4.21 17.07 -3.52
CA GLY A 131 5.07 16.90 -4.68
C GLY A 131 6.20 15.90 -4.44
N ILE A 132 6.86 15.97 -3.29
CA ILE A 132 7.93 15.02 -2.91
C ILE A 132 7.35 13.63 -2.62
N LEU A 133 6.26 13.54 -1.85
CA LEU A 133 5.63 12.26 -1.53
C LEU A 133 5.21 11.48 -2.78
N THR A 134 4.71 12.14 -3.82
CA THR A 134 4.34 11.47 -5.08
C THR A 134 5.56 10.93 -5.86
N ARG A 135 6.71 11.62 -5.78
CA ARG A 135 7.98 11.16 -6.38
C ARG A 135 8.55 9.97 -5.60
N ILE A 136 8.58 10.06 -4.27
CA ILE A 136 9.06 8.95 -3.42
C ILE A 136 8.17 7.71 -3.59
N GLN A 137 6.85 7.87 -3.70
CA GLN A 137 5.95 6.75 -4.01
C GLN A 137 6.33 6.04 -5.31
N GLN A 138 6.71 6.80 -6.34
CA GLN A 138 7.13 6.24 -7.62
C GLN A 138 8.47 5.51 -7.48
N ALA A 139 9.45 6.13 -6.81
CA ALA A 139 10.75 5.51 -6.54
C ALA A 139 10.60 4.19 -5.76
N VAL A 140 9.80 4.18 -4.68
CA VAL A 140 9.55 2.98 -3.86
C VAL A 140 8.80 1.91 -4.66
N TYR A 141 7.88 2.28 -5.55
CA TYR A 141 7.20 1.33 -6.45
C TYR A 141 8.15 0.66 -7.46
N VAL A 142 9.17 1.38 -7.93
CA VAL A 142 10.20 0.80 -8.80
C VAL A 142 11.16 -0.09 -7.98
N ALA A 143 11.60 0.42 -6.83
CA ALA A 143 12.47 -0.27 -5.90
C ALA A 143 11.90 -1.62 -5.44
N SER A 144 10.58 -1.68 -5.22
CA SER A 144 9.89 -2.85 -4.68
C SER A 144 10.03 -4.10 -5.54
N PHE A 145 10.28 -3.97 -6.85
CA PHE A 145 10.57 -5.11 -7.72
C PHE A 145 12.05 -5.17 -8.14
N ALA A 146 12.71 -4.02 -8.35
CA ALA A 146 14.10 -3.98 -8.80
C ALA A 146 15.08 -4.51 -7.73
N ALA A 147 14.81 -4.25 -6.44
CA ALA A 147 15.64 -4.71 -5.34
C ALA A 147 15.31 -6.15 -4.88
N THR A 148 14.16 -6.72 -5.26
CA THR A 148 13.75 -8.06 -4.81
C THR A 148 14.79 -9.15 -5.15
N PRO A 149 15.35 -9.24 -6.38
CA PRO A 149 16.37 -10.23 -6.70
C PRO A 149 17.64 -10.07 -5.86
N ALA A 150 18.05 -8.83 -5.57
CA ALA A 150 19.23 -8.55 -4.75
C ALA A 150 19.01 -8.95 -3.29
N ILE A 151 17.85 -8.60 -2.70
CA ILE A 151 17.48 -8.98 -1.33
C ILE A 151 17.44 -10.51 -1.19
N VAL A 152 16.84 -11.18 -2.17
CA VAL A 152 16.76 -12.65 -2.20
C VAL A 152 18.15 -13.27 -2.22
N ARG A 153 19.03 -12.80 -3.11
CA ARG A 153 20.40 -13.29 -3.23
C ARG A 153 21.19 -13.07 -1.95
N GLU A 154 21.12 -11.85 -1.40
CA GLU A 154 21.78 -11.49 -0.14
C GLU A 154 21.35 -12.43 1.00
N VAL A 155 20.06 -12.70 1.13
CA VAL A 155 19.56 -13.62 2.18
C VAL A 155 20.06 -15.04 1.96
N VAL A 156 20.16 -15.51 0.72
CA VAL A 156 20.71 -16.85 0.40
C VAL A 156 22.19 -16.92 0.75
N GLU A 157 22.99 -15.97 0.26
CA GLU A 157 24.45 -15.91 0.44
C GLU A 157 24.83 -15.72 1.92
N GLU A 158 24.09 -14.91 2.68
CA GLU A 158 24.32 -14.70 4.12
C GLU A 158 24.01 -15.96 4.95
N ASN A 159 23.12 -16.84 4.47
CA ASN A 159 22.88 -18.13 5.14
C ASN A 159 23.98 -19.16 4.83
N ASP A 160 24.40 -19.27 3.56
CA ASP A 160 25.54 -20.08 3.14
C ASP A 160 26.03 -19.61 1.75
N GLU A 161 27.29 -19.20 1.66
CA GLU A 161 27.92 -18.74 0.40
C GLU A 161 27.95 -19.83 -0.70
N ARG A 162 27.75 -21.10 -0.34
CA ARG A 162 27.67 -22.23 -1.30
C ARG A 162 26.34 -22.30 -2.02
N TYR A 163 25.30 -21.64 -1.49
CA TYR A 163 23.96 -21.70 -2.07
C TYR A 163 23.82 -20.71 -3.22
N ASN A 164 23.04 -21.10 -4.24
CA ASN A 164 22.81 -20.28 -5.41
C ASN A 164 21.30 -20.10 -5.68
N VAL A 165 20.94 -18.94 -6.19
CA VAL A 165 19.57 -18.58 -6.61
C VAL A 165 19.50 -18.15 -8.09
N THR A 166 20.60 -18.28 -8.85
CA THR A 166 20.64 -18.01 -10.30
C THR A 166 20.23 -19.25 -11.10
N THR A 167 19.10 -19.85 -10.76
CA THR A 167 18.54 -20.99 -11.51
C THR A 167 17.54 -20.50 -12.55
N ASP A 168 17.34 -21.26 -13.63
CA ASP A 168 16.35 -20.93 -14.66
C ASP A 168 14.94 -20.75 -14.08
N TYR A 169 14.58 -21.58 -13.10
CA TYR A 169 13.30 -21.49 -12.41
C TYR A 169 13.19 -20.22 -11.55
N ALA A 170 14.25 -19.82 -10.85
CA ALA A 170 14.24 -18.58 -10.06
C ALA A 170 14.01 -17.34 -10.94
N VAL A 171 14.58 -17.31 -12.14
CA VAL A 171 14.32 -16.23 -13.12
C VAL A 171 12.85 -16.19 -13.53
N ILE A 172 12.24 -17.35 -13.82
CA ILE A 172 10.80 -17.44 -14.12
C ILE A 172 9.98 -16.90 -12.94
N GLY A 173 10.24 -17.38 -11.72
CA GLY A 173 9.50 -16.99 -10.53
C GLY A 173 9.58 -15.48 -10.22
N LEU A 174 10.74 -14.86 -10.43
CA LEU A 174 10.93 -13.41 -10.30
C LEU A 174 10.20 -12.63 -11.40
N GLY A 175 10.20 -13.15 -12.63
CA GLY A 175 9.47 -12.58 -13.76
C GLY A 175 7.95 -12.57 -13.52
N GLU A 176 7.39 -13.70 -13.08
CA GLU A 176 5.96 -13.81 -12.74
C GLU A 176 5.56 -12.86 -11.60
N ASN A 177 6.39 -12.77 -10.57
CA ASN A 177 6.19 -11.84 -9.45
C ASN A 177 6.15 -10.39 -9.93
N THR A 178 7.03 -10.02 -10.87
CA THR A 178 7.09 -8.67 -11.45
C THR A 178 5.87 -8.34 -12.28
N VAL A 179 5.43 -9.27 -13.14
CA VAL A 179 4.19 -9.12 -13.91
C VAL A 179 2.99 -8.99 -12.97
N ALA A 180 2.95 -9.79 -11.90
CA ALA A 180 1.90 -9.69 -10.89
C ALA A 180 1.91 -8.33 -10.17
N TRP A 181 3.08 -7.80 -9.83
CA TRP A 181 3.26 -6.48 -9.22
C TRP A 181 2.77 -5.34 -10.12
N GLN A 182 3.17 -5.35 -11.41
CA GLN A 182 2.73 -4.37 -12.40
C GLN A 182 1.22 -4.41 -12.68
N ASN A 183 0.60 -5.59 -12.54
CA ASN A 183 -0.84 -5.76 -12.65
C ASN A 183 -1.58 -5.41 -11.36
N LEU A 184 -0.90 -5.43 -10.21
CA LEU A 184 -1.48 -5.10 -8.91
C LEU A 184 -1.65 -3.59 -8.74
N VAL A 185 -0.58 -2.83 -8.97
CA VAL A 185 -0.51 -1.38 -8.67
C VAL A 185 -0.45 -0.58 -9.97
N ARG A 186 -1.11 0.59 -9.98
CA ARG A 186 -1.03 1.57 -11.05
C ARG A 186 -0.88 2.97 -10.45
N ARG A 187 -0.12 3.83 -11.14
CA ARG A 187 -0.11 5.27 -10.90
C ARG A 187 -1.34 5.94 -11.53
N TYR A 188 -2.07 6.68 -10.71
CA TYR A 188 -3.22 7.49 -11.10
C TYR A 188 -2.78 8.95 -11.23
N GLU A 189 -2.78 9.43 -12.47
CA GLU A 189 -2.46 10.80 -12.88
C GLU A 189 -3.47 11.32 -13.92
N ASP A 190 -4.36 10.44 -14.39
CA ASP A 190 -5.49 10.75 -15.23
C ASP A 190 -6.61 11.44 -14.45
N GLU A 191 -7.43 12.23 -15.16
CA GLU A 191 -8.53 13.01 -14.59
C GLU A 191 -9.43 12.19 -13.66
N GLU A 192 -9.90 11.01 -14.10
CA GLU A 192 -10.76 10.14 -13.31
C GLU A 192 -10.08 9.69 -12.00
N GLY A 193 -8.78 9.35 -12.07
CA GLY A 193 -7.97 8.97 -10.92
C GLY A 193 -7.81 10.11 -9.92
N LEU A 194 -7.46 11.30 -10.40
CA LEU A 194 -7.28 12.47 -9.54
C LEU A 194 -8.61 12.94 -8.93
N GLN A 195 -9.72 12.88 -9.67
CA GLN A 195 -11.07 13.14 -9.14
C GLN A 195 -11.46 12.16 -8.03
N ARG A 196 -11.08 10.88 -8.13
CA ARG A 196 -11.28 9.91 -7.05
C ARG A 196 -10.54 10.32 -5.78
N LYS A 197 -9.28 10.73 -5.89
CA LYS A 197 -8.50 11.23 -4.73
C LYS A 197 -9.10 12.53 -4.18
N ALA A 198 -9.56 13.42 -5.03
CA ALA A 198 -10.23 14.66 -4.61
C ALA A 198 -11.55 14.40 -3.86
N ASP A 199 -12.33 13.40 -4.25
CA ASP A 199 -13.52 12.97 -3.50
C ASP A 199 -13.14 12.44 -2.11
N VAL A 200 -12.05 11.67 -2.00
CA VAL A 200 -11.51 11.24 -0.69
C VAL A 200 -11.13 12.46 0.15
N VAL A 201 -10.37 13.42 -0.40
CA VAL A 201 -10.00 14.67 0.28
C VAL A 201 -11.23 15.43 0.77
N ASN A 202 -12.21 15.67 -0.11
CA ASN A 202 -13.43 16.39 0.24
C ASN A 202 -14.26 15.65 1.31
N ARG A 203 -14.25 14.32 1.34
CA ARG A 203 -14.93 13.52 2.39
C ARG A 203 -14.16 13.45 3.70
N SER A 204 -12.85 13.68 3.66
CA SER A 204 -11.97 13.67 4.84
C SER A 204 -11.87 15.02 5.55
N LYS A 205 -12.55 16.05 5.07
CA LYS A 205 -12.62 17.38 5.73
C LYS A 205 -13.22 17.26 7.13
N ASP A 206 -12.69 18.04 8.06
CA ASP A 206 -13.25 18.17 9.41
C ASP A 206 -14.59 18.93 9.40
N GLU A 207 -15.26 18.97 10.55
CA GLU A 207 -16.58 19.61 10.70
C GLU A 207 -16.56 21.10 10.31
N PHE A 208 -15.52 21.85 10.68
CA PHE A 208 -15.43 23.29 10.42
C PHE A 208 -15.18 23.59 8.94
N THR A 209 -14.29 22.83 8.29
CA THR A 209 -14.00 22.97 6.85
C THR A 209 -15.18 22.53 5.99
N ASN A 210 -15.83 21.42 6.37
CA ASN A 210 -16.97 20.86 5.63
C ASN A 210 -18.24 21.73 5.72
N GLY A 211 -18.52 22.29 6.89
CA GLY A 211 -19.65 23.20 7.07
C GLY A 211 -19.73 23.79 8.46
N ARG A 212 -19.66 25.13 8.52
CA ARG A 212 -19.67 25.94 9.74
C ARG A 212 -20.90 26.84 9.75
N ASP A 213 -22.06 26.23 9.60
CA ASP A 213 -23.36 26.91 9.57
C ASP A 213 -23.91 27.08 10.98
N LEU A 214 -24.38 28.29 11.34
CA LEU A 214 -24.99 28.58 12.65
C LEU A 214 -26.35 29.26 12.47
N GLY A 215 -27.35 28.79 13.21
CA GLY A 215 -28.66 29.45 13.36
C GLY A 215 -28.70 30.43 14.54
N THR A 216 -29.81 31.18 14.65
CA THR A 216 -29.99 32.19 15.71
C THR A 216 -29.74 31.65 17.11
N SER A 217 -30.29 30.49 17.46
CA SER A 217 -30.17 29.93 18.82
C SER A 217 -28.73 29.52 19.18
N GLN A 218 -27.92 29.17 18.18
CA GLN A 218 -26.52 28.81 18.35
C GLN A 218 -25.62 30.05 18.47
N LEU A 219 -26.01 31.15 17.82
CA LEU A 219 -25.30 32.43 17.89
C LEU A 219 -25.67 33.24 19.14
N LEU A 220 -26.93 33.16 19.57
CA LEU A 220 -27.49 33.86 20.70
C LEU A 220 -28.19 32.84 21.62
N PRO A 221 -27.48 32.31 22.62
CA PRO A 221 -28.05 31.37 23.58
C PRO A 221 -29.33 31.94 24.20
N GLU A 222 -30.30 31.07 24.48
CA GLU A 222 -31.63 31.42 25.03
C GLU A 222 -32.58 32.16 24.07
N THR A 223 -32.17 32.42 22.82
CA THR A 223 -33.08 32.94 21.78
C THR A 223 -33.64 31.83 20.89
N PRO A 224 -34.92 31.90 20.48
CA PRO A 224 -35.48 30.94 19.52
C PRO A 224 -34.84 31.14 18.14
N ASP A 225 -34.75 30.07 17.35
CA ASP A 225 -34.20 30.14 15.98
C ASP A 225 -34.91 31.17 15.10
N VAL A 226 -36.21 31.39 15.33
CA VAL A 226 -36.98 32.46 14.70
C VAL A 226 -37.66 33.28 15.78
N LEU A 227 -37.26 34.54 15.92
CA LEU A 227 -37.90 35.51 16.78
C LEU A 227 -39.19 36.01 16.12
N ASN A 228 -40.34 35.63 16.68
CA ASN A 228 -41.65 35.99 16.15
C ASN A 228 -42.24 37.19 16.93
N LEU A 229 -42.36 38.33 16.26
CA LEU A 229 -42.89 39.60 16.78
C LEU A 229 -44.32 39.87 16.28
N GLY A 230 -45.08 38.82 15.95
CA GLY A 230 -46.48 38.89 15.52
C GLY A 230 -46.63 39.16 14.01
N LEU A 231 -46.29 40.39 13.57
CA LEU A 231 -46.34 40.78 12.16
C LEU A 231 -44.98 40.70 11.45
N THR A 232 -43.91 40.44 12.21
CA THR A 232 -42.54 40.34 11.72
C THR A 232 -41.88 39.10 12.31
N ARG A 233 -41.12 38.35 11.51
CA ARG A 233 -40.25 37.26 11.97
C ARG A 233 -38.80 37.60 11.63
N LEU A 234 -37.90 37.35 12.57
CA LEU A 234 -36.47 37.62 12.43
C LEU A 234 -35.66 36.37 12.76
N TRP A 235 -34.62 36.10 11.99
CA TRP A 235 -33.62 35.10 12.33
C TRP A 235 -32.26 35.47 11.78
N LEU A 236 -31.21 35.02 12.45
CA LEU A 236 -29.83 35.16 12.02
C LEU A 236 -29.38 33.84 11.40
N ARG A 237 -28.62 33.95 10.32
CA ARG A 237 -28.04 32.79 9.66
C ARG A 237 -26.60 33.06 9.30
N LYS A 238 -25.69 32.27 9.85
CA LYS A 238 -24.30 32.16 9.41
C LYS A 238 -24.19 30.91 8.56
N GLU A 239 -23.63 31.02 7.37
CA GLU A 239 -23.32 29.86 6.51
C GLU A 239 -21.87 29.95 6.07
N GLY A 240 -21.16 28.83 6.08
CA GLY A 240 -19.80 28.81 5.58
C GLY A 240 -19.28 27.43 5.26
N ARG A 241 -18.59 27.29 4.14
CA ARG A 241 -18.12 26.00 3.60
C ARG A 241 -16.86 26.21 2.79
N THR A 242 -16.03 25.18 2.76
CA THR A 242 -14.81 25.17 1.95
C THR A 242 -14.76 23.88 1.15
N ASN A 243 -14.52 23.99 -0.15
CA ASN A 243 -14.49 22.84 -1.06
C ASN A 243 -13.29 22.91 -1.97
N LEU A 244 -12.70 21.74 -2.20
CA LEU A 244 -11.79 21.52 -3.31
C LEU A 244 -12.63 21.28 -4.55
N ILE A 245 -12.44 22.10 -5.57
CA ILE A 245 -13.10 21.99 -6.86
C ILE A 245 -12.06 21.73 -7.95
N SER A 246 -12.53 21.30 -9.12
CA SER A 246 -11.69 21.04 -10.28
C SER A 246 -12.34 21.55 -11.54
N GLU A 247 -11.51 21.98 -12.46
CA GLU A 247 -11.90 22.42 -13.79
C GLU A 247 -10.96 21.74 -14.79
N THR A 248 -11.54 21.15 -15.83
CA THR A 248 -10.79 20.45 -16.86
C THR A 248 -10.88 21.29 -18.12
N ASP A 249 -9.78 21.93 -18.48
CA ASP A 249 -9.62 22.62 -19.76
C ASP A 249 -8.49 21.98 -20.56
N GLY A 250 -8.70 21.79 -21.87
CA GLY A 250 -7.69 21.28 -22.80
C GLY A 250 -7.07 19.89 -22.47
N GLY A 251 -7.65 19.13 -21.53
CA GLY A 251 -7.11 17.85 -21.05
C GLY A 251 -6.21 17.94 -19.81
N SER A 252 -6.03 19.15 -19.25
CA SER A 252 -5.41 19.35 -17.94
C SER A 252 -6.47 19.67 -16.89
N THR A 253 -6.46 18.92 -15.78
CA THR A 253 -7.33 19.20 -14.64
C THR A 253 -6.62 20.13 -13.67
N GLN A 254 -7.15 21.33 -13.53
CA GLN A 254 -6.73 22.28 -12.50
C GLN A 254 -7.54 22.02 -11.24
N TRP A 255 -6.97 22.37 -10.08
CA TRP A 255 -7.58 22.18 -8.77
C TRP A 255 -7.58 23.47 -7.97
N GLU A 256 -8.65 23.70 -7.22
CA GLU A 256 -8.80 24.95 -6.48
C GLU A 256 -9.52 24.77 -5.15
N TRP A 257 -8.99 25.40 -4.10
CA TRP A 257 -9.64 25.45 -2.79
C TRP A 257 -10.39 26.76 -2.64
N LYS A 258 -11.72 26.68 -2.60
CA LYS A 258 -12.57 27.87 -2.38
C LYS A 258 -13.32 27.78 -1.07
N ALA A 259 -13.26 28.85 -0.29
CA ALA A 259 -14.02 29.01 0.95
C ALA A 259 -14.91 30.25 0.87
N LYS A 260 -16.17 30.11 1.29
CA LYS A 260 -17.09 31.23 1.44
C LYS A 260 -17.72 31.21 2.82
N ASP A 261 -17.76 32.37 3.47
CA ASP A 261 -18.45 32.61 4.73
C ASP A 261 -19.42 33.77 4.57
N THR A 262 -20.62 33.64 5.13
CA THR A 262 -21.68 34.63 5.02
C THR A 262 -22.47 34.72 6.32
N PHE A 263 -22.97 35.91 6.60
CA PHE A 263 -23.86 36.17 7.71
C PHE A 263 -24.92 37.17 7.33
N SER A 264 -26.17 36.79 7.51
CA SER A 264 -27.32 37.61 7.15
C SER A 264 -28.36 37.63 8.27
N LEU A 265 -29.00 38.79 8.42
CA LEU A 265 -30.27 38.92 9.12
C LEU A 265 -31.40 38.69 8.13
N HIS A 266 -32.23 37.71 8.41
CA HIS A 266 -33.42 37.43 7.66
C HIS A 266 -34.64 38.03 8.36
N ARG A 267 -35.47 38.67 7.56
CA ARG A 267 -36.70 39.32 8.00
C ARG A 267 -37.87 38.92 7.11
N GLU A 268 -38.94 38.44 7.72
CA GLU A 268 -40.22 38.25 7.05
C GLU A 268 -41.26 39.22 7.63
N ASP A 269 -41.86 40.03 6.77
CA ASP A 269 -42.98 40.90 7.14
C ASP A 269 -44.31 40.32 6.61
N LEU A 270 -45.34 40.29 7.45
CA LEU A 270 -46.69 39.97 7.00
C LEU A 270 -47.28 41.18 6.26
N ARG A 271 -47.35 41.10 4.93
CA ARG A 271 -47.90 42.18 4.09
C ARG A 271 -49.28 41.82 3.57
N LEU A 272 -50.21 42.77 3.65
CA LEU A 272 -51.52 42.62 3.04
C LEU A 272 -51.42 42.92 1.54
N THR A 273 -51.53 41.87 0.72
CA THR A 273 -51.55 42.01 -0.74
C THR A 273 -52.98 41.95 -1.25
N ARG A 274 -53.21 42.31 -2.53
CA ARG A 274 -54.53 42.18 -3.18
C ARG A 274 -55.08 40.74 -3.20
N ARG A 275 -54.25 39.73 -2.92
CA ARG A 275 -54.63 38.31 -2.84
C ARG A 275 -54.66 37.77 -1.39
N GLY A 276 -54.58 38.66 -0.39
CA GLY A 276 -54.56 38.30 1.03
C GLY A 276 -53.21 38.53 1.72
N PRO A 277 -53.12 38.22 3.02
CA PRO A 277 -51.91 38.35 3.80
C PRO A 277 -50.85 37.36 3.30
N ARG A 278 -49.63 37.86 3.03
CA ARG A 278 -48.49 37.06 2.59
C ARG A 278 -47.23 37.51 3.32
N TRP A 279 -46.45 36.54 3.78
CA TRP A 279 -45.10 36.79 4.30
C TRP A 279 -44.16 37.16 3.15
N VAL A 280 -43.50 38.29 3.28
CA VAL A 280 -42.50 38.77 2.32
C VAL A 280 -41.13 38.71 2.99
N HIS A 281 -40.28 37.83 2.46
CA HIS A 281 -38.93 37.59 2.93
C HIS A 281 -37.94 38.65 2.39
N ARG A 282 -37.04 39.10 3.26
CA ARG A 282 -35.91 39.98 2.95
C ARG A 282 -34.68 39.48 3.70
N GLU A 283 -33.64 39.17 2.94
CA GLU A 283 -32.29 38.97 3.47
C GLU A 283 -31.56 40.32 3.52
N ILE A 284 -30.95 40.60 4.67
CA ILE A 284 -30.07 41.74 4.92
C ILE A 284 -28.67 41.16 5.18
N PRO A 285 -27.75 41.24 4.20
CA PRO A 285 -26.39 40.75 4.36
C PRO A 285 -25.63 41.65 5.33
N LEU A 286 -25.01 41.03 6.34
CA LEU A 286 -24.28 41.72 7.41
C LEU A 286 -22.78 41.49 7.30
N GLY A 287 -22.35 40.29 6.93
CA GLY A 287 -20.94 39.98 6.69
C GLY A 287 -20.78 38.94 5.59
N TRP A 288 -19.65 39.00 4.89
CA TRP A 288 -19.28 38.04 3.86
C TRP A 288 -17.76 37.96 3.71
N GLY A 289 -17.27 36.79 3.35
CA GLY A 289 -15.86 36.52 3.06
C GLY A 289 -15.76 35.44 1.99
N PHE A 290 -14.83 35.61 1.06
CA PHE A 290 -14.51 34.62 0.04
C PHE A 290 -13.00 34.64 -0.20
N ARG A 291 -12.38 33.49 0.07
CA ARG A 291 -10.97 33.22 -0.23
C ARG A 291 -10.82 32.04 -1.17
N TYR A 292 -9.81 32.13 -2.03
CA TYR A 292 -9.36 31.06 -2.90
C TYR A 292 -7.83 31.15 -3.05
N VAL A 293 -7.20 30.10 -3.56
CA VAL A 293 -5.75 29.96 -3.69
C VAL A 293 -5.26 30.31 -5.09
N ASN A 294 -5.96 29.88 -6.15
CA ASN A 294 -5.60 30.12 -7.56
C ASN A 294 -6.80 30.73 -8.33
N GLY A 295 -6.57 31.82 -9.06
CA GLY A 295 -7.62 32.76 -9.50
C GLY A 295 -8.46 32.48 -10.74
N ASP A 296 -8.15 31.46 -11.53
CA ASP A 296 -8.68 31.36 -12.90
C ASP A 296 -9.77 30.27 -13.11
N PHE A 297 -10.71 30.11 -12.16
CA PHE A 297 -11.80 29.12 -12.27
C PHE A 297 -13.15 29.71 -12.73
N GLU A 298 -13.71 29.22 -13.84
CA GLU A 298 -14.90 29.77 -14.52
C GLU A 298 -16.24 29.47 -13.84
N CYS A 299 -16.26 28.64 -12.78
CA CYS A 299 -17.46 28.24 -12.01
C CYS A 299 -18.41 29.40 -11.60
N GLU A 300 -17.97 30.66 -11.69
CA GLU A 300 -18.65 31.84 -11.16
C GLU A 300 -18.95 32.95 -12.19
N GLN A 301 -18.36 32.95 -13.40
CA GLN A 301 -18.53 34.05 -14.36
C GLN A 301 -19.99 34.21 -14.85
N GLU A 302 -20.78 33.13 -14.91
CA GLU A 302 -22.19 33.20 -15.31
C GLU A 302 -23.17 33.62 -14.19
N GLN A 303 -22.73 33.69 -12.91
CA GLN A 303 -23.57 34.24 -11.85
C GLN A 303 -23.62 35.79 -11.87
N GLU A 304 -22.63 36.43 -12.47
CA GLU A 304 -22.55 37.90 -12.57
C GLU A 304 -23.33 38.47 -13.76
N THR A 305 -23.46 37.73 -14.87
CA THR A 305 -24.18 38.16 -16.08
C THR A 305 -25.68 37.87 -15.96
N GLY A 306 -26.42 38.82 -15.40
CA GLY A 306 -27.82 38.64 -15.02
C GLY A 306 -28.83 38.15 -16.09
N ARG A 307 -29.99 37.72 -15.55
CA ARG A 307 -31.30 37.43 -16.19
C ARG A 307 -31.70 35.97 -16.45
N SER A 308 -31.05 34.98 -15.85
CA SER A 308 -31.61 33.61 -15.81
C SER A 308 -31.96 33.21 -14.38
N TRP A 309 -33.06 32.46 -14.24
CA TRP A 309 -33.70 32.14 -12.97
C TRP A 309 -32.80 31.23 -12.12
N PRO A 310 -32.51 31.56 -10.84
CA PRO A 310 -31.51 30.88 -9.98
C PRO A 310 -31.97 29.51 -9.44
N TRP A 311 -32.84 28.80 -10.16
CA TRP A 311 -33.46 27.55 -9.73
C TRP A 311 -33.35 26.42 -10.74
N ARG A 312 -32.69 26.64 -11.90
CA ARG A 312 -32.79 25.69 -13.02
C ARG A 312 -31.51 25.10 -13.58
N ASN A 313 -30.35 25.75 -13.46
CA ASN A 313 -29.09 25.17 -13.93
C ASN A 313 -28.05 25.28 -12.81
N SER A 314 -27.95 24.23 -11.99
CA SER A 314 -26.67 23.87 -11.41
C SER A 314 -25.87 23.33 -12.60
N TYR A 315 -24.86 24.04 -13.07
CA TYR A 315 -23.88 23.39 -13.94
C TYR A 315 -23.23 22.25 -13.13
N ASP A 316 -23.00 21.13 -13.80
CA ASP A 316 -22.33 19.96 -13.25
C ASP A 316 -20.97 20.40 -12.67
N GLY A 317 -20.81 20.37 -11.34
CA GLY A 317 -19.49 20.45 -10.69
C GLY A 317 -19.31 21.49 -9.57
N CYS A 318 -19.98 22.66 -9.61
CA CYS A 318 -19.71 23.70 -8.62
C CYS A 318 -20.55 23.49 -7.34
N PRO A 319 -19.93 23.38 -6.15
CA PRO A 319 -20.64 23.13 -4.91
C PRO A 319 -21.43 24.37 -4.47
N ARG A 320 -22.59 24.15 -3.87
CA ARG A 320 -23.39 25.22 -3.29
C ARG A 320 -22.82 25.63 -1.93
N TYR A 321 -22.40 26.89 -1.78
CA TYR A 321 -21.81 27.40 -0.54
C TYR A 321 -22.86 27.86 0.48
N THR A 322 -23.92 28.53 0.03
CA THR A 322 -25.00 29.01 0.93
C THR A 322 -26.38 28.48 0.55
N ARG A 323 -27.26 28.29 1.54
CA ARG A 323 -28.65 27.88 1.29
C ARG A 323 -29.60 29.07 1.36
N GLU A 324 -29.49 29.87 2.41
CA GLU A 324 -30.36 31.00 2.72
C GLU A 324 -29.69 32.35 2.39
N ASN A 325 -28.37 32.46 2.62
CA ASN A 325 -27.58 33.68 2.53
C ASN A 325 -27.19 34.08 1.09
N ARG A 326 -28.16 34.07 0.16
CA ARG A 326 -27.89 34.26 -1.28
C ARG A 326 -27.37 35.65 -1.64
N ARG A 327 -27.84 36.70 -0.96
CA ARG A 327 -27.35 38.07 -1.19
C ARG A 327 -25.97 38.26 -0.59
N ALA A 328 -25.72 37.71 0.59
CA ALA A 328 -24.37 37.74 1.17
C ALA A 328 -23.38 36.94 0.31
N GLU A 329 -23.77 35.80 -0.25
CA GLU A 329 -22.94 35.03 -1.19
C GLU A 329 -22.62 35.84 -2.45
N MET A 330 -23.59 36.56 -3.02
CA MET A 330 -23.35 37.45 -4.15
C MET A 330 -22.39 38.60 -3.80
N MET A 331 -22.43 39.10 -2.57
CA MET A 331 -21.46 40.10 -2.10
C MET A 331 -20.07 39.49 -1.89
N ALA A 332 -20.01 38.25 -1.39
CA ALA A 332 -18.77 37.48 -1.27
C ALA A 332 -18.09 37.30 -2.63
N ASN A 333 -18.84 36.90 -3.66
CA ASN A 333 -18.32 36.72 -5.03
C ASN A 333 -17.69 38.02 -5.60
N ARG A 334 -18.30 39.17 -5.33
CA ARG A 334 -17.76 40.48 -5.78
C ARG A 334 -16.56 40.96 -4.98
N ALA A 335 -16.42 40.48 -3.76
CA ALA A 335 -15.34 40.81 -2.84
C ALA A 335 -14.39 39.62 -2.65
N GLN A 336 -14.29 38.77 -3.67
CA GLN A 336 -13.40 37.62 -3.67
C GLN A 336 -11.95 38.10 -3.65
N GLU A 337 -11.13 37.42 -2.86
CA GLU A 337 -9.72 37.73 -2.74
C GLU A 337 -8.91 36.44 -2.81
N GLU A 338 -7.90 36.46 -3.68
CA GLU A 338 -6.90 35.41 -3.82
C GLU A 338 -5.95 35.42 -2.61
N LEU A 339 -5.41 34.25 -2.29
CA LEU A 339 -4.23 34.10 -1.44
C LEU A 339 -3.02 33.97 -2.37
N ASP A 340 -2.00 34.80 -2.19
CA ASP A 340 -0.77 34.78 -3.00
C ASP A 340 0.11 33.58 -2.62
N ALA A 341 -0.35 32.38 -3.00
CA ALA A 341 0.24 31.10 -2.61
C ALA A 341 0.33 30.14 -3.80
N GLU A 342 1.52 29.62 -4.07
CA GLU A 342 1.69 28.58 -5.09
C GLU A 342 0.96 27.29 -4.65
N TYR A 343 0.06 26.81 -5.50
CA TYR A 343 -0.68 25.57 -5.29
C TYR A 343 -0.90 24.83 -6.59
N ASN A 344 -0.39 23.60 -6.66
CA ASN A 344 -0.43 22.77 -7.86
C ASN A 344 -1.52 21.68 -7.81
N GLY A 345 -2.39 21.69 -6.81
CA GLY A 345 -3.54 20.79 -6.78
C GLY A 345 -3.30 19.38 -6.28
N ILE A 346 -4.19 18.47 -6.70
CA ILE A 346 -4.09 17.05 -6.35
C ILE A 346 -2.97 16.39 -7.15
N ARG A 347 -1.95 15.92 -6.43
CA ARG A 347 -0.82 15.18 -7.01
C ARG A 347 -1.21 13.74 -7.33
N ALA A 348 -0.57 13.19 -8.37
CA ALA A 348 -0.66 11.79 -8.75
C ALA A 348 -0.29 10.86 -7.59
N TYR A 349 -0.79 9.63 -7.63
CA TYR A 349 -0.61 8.67 -6.55
C TYR A 349 -0.71 7.22 -7.02
N ASN A 350 -0.14 6.30 -6.28
CA ASN A 350 -0.25 4.87 -6.57
C ASN A 350 -1.42 4.24 -5.82
N ASP A 351 -2.21 3.41 -6.51
CA ASP A 351 -3.29 2.62 -5.92
C ASP A 351 -3.49 1.32 -6.71
N LEU A 352 -4.38 0.45 -6.26
CA LEU A 352 -4.66 -0.79 -6.96
C LEU A 352 -5.21 -0.53 -8.38
N ARG A 353 -4.76 -1.32 -9.35
CA ARG A 353 -5.23 -1.23 -10.74
C ARG A 353 -6.67 -1.71 -10.87
N ASN A 354 -7.04 -2.78 -10.17
CA ASN A 354 -8.40 -3.32 -10.15
C ASN A 354 -9.11 -2.94 -8.84
N LEU A 355 -9.91 -1.87 -8.92
CA LEU A 355 -10.70 -1.31 -7.81
C LEU A 355 -12.09 -1.97 -7.66
N SER A 356 -12.38 -3.02 -8.43
CA SER A 356 -13.69 -3.68 -8.38
C SER A 356 -13.94 -4.31 -7.01
N ARG A 357 -15.18 -4.20 -6.50
CA ARG A 357 -15.62 -4.90 -5.28
C ARG A 357 -15.55 -6.44 -5.38
N GLN A 358 -15.28 -6.97 -6.58
CA GLN A 358 -15.05 -8.39 -6.83
C GLN A 358 -13.58 -8.79 -6.58
N ASN A 359 -12.64 -7.86 -6.68
CA ASN A 359 -11.22 -8.09 -6.39
C ASN A 359 -10.91 -7.85 -4.90
N ARG A 360 -11.52 -8.68 -4.03
CA ARG A 360 -11.47 -8.44 -2.57
C ARG A 360 -10.15 -8.84 -1.93
N ASP A 361 -9.42 -9.75 -2.55
CA ASP A 361 -8.20 -10.36 -2.02
C ASP A 361 -7.16 -10.48 -3.13
N PRO A 362 -6.62 -9.34 -3.61
CA PRO A 362 -5.52 -9.36 -4.55
C PRO A 362 -4.27 -9.96 -3.87
N ARG A 363 -3.63 -10.91 -4.56
CA ARG A 363 -2.44 -11.59 -4.06
C ARG A 363 -1.31 -11.53 -5.08
N VAL A 364 -0.10 -11.41 -4.57
CA VAL A 364 1.13 -11.51 -5.38
C VAL A 364 1.97 -12.63 -4.79
N ALA A 365 2.38 -13.57 -5.64
CA ALA A 365 3.23 -14.67 -5.21
C ALA A 365 4.69 -14.39 -5.59
N LEU A 366 5.61 -14.88 -4.77
CA LEU A 366 7.03 -15.01 -5.10
C LEU A 366 7.40 -16.48 -4.94
N ARG A 367 8.11 -17.02 -5.93
CA ARG A 367 8.58 -18.40 -5.94
C ARG A 367 10.03 -18.41 -6.35
N LEU A 368 10.85 -19.16 -5.64
CA LEU A 368 12.28 -19.19 -5.85
C LEU A 368 12.78 -20.62 -5.67
N GLU A 369 13.77 -20.98 -6.47
CA GLU A 369 14.56 -22.19 -6.30
C GLU A 369 15.93 -21.79 -5.75
N VAL A 370 16.34 -22.44 -4.66
CA VAL A 370 17.69 -22.34 -4.11
C VAL A 370 18.38 -23.68 -4.30
N GLU A 371 19.59 -23.64 -4.82
CA GLU A 371 20.39 -24.81 -5.16
C GLU A 371 21.68 -24.89 -4.34
N LEU A 372 22.05 -26.11 -3.97
CA LEU A 372 23.36 -26.49 -3.44
C LEU A 372 24.00 -27.49 -4.41
N PRO A 373 25.12 -27.14 -5.07
CA PRO A 373 25.84 -28.04 -5.96
C PRO A 373 26.28 -29.33 -5.26
N GLN A 374 26.26 -30.46 -5.97
CA GLN A 374 26.65 -31.75 -5.41
C GLN A 374 28.11 -31.74 -4.93
N SER A 375 29.00 -31.00 -5.62
CA SER A 375 30.41 -30.81 -5.23
C SER A 375 30.56 -30.29 -3.80
N ASP A 376 29.57 -29.54 -3.33
CA ASP A 376 29.66 -28.76 -2.10
C ASP A 376 29.01 -29.49 -0.91
N ILE A 377 28.31 -30.60 -1.18
CA ILE A 377 27.71 -31.47 -0.16
C ILE A 377 28.79 -32.37 0.43
N ARG A 378 29.07 -32.18 1.72
CA ARG A 378 30.14 -32.88 2.47
C ARG A 378 29.81 -34.33 2.79
N THR A 379 29.77 -35.18 1.78
CA THR A 379 29.65 -36.63 1.90
C THR A 379 31.03 -37.28 2.13
N ALA A 380 31.05 -38.54 2.55
CA ALA A 380 32.28 -39.28 2.86
C ALA A 380 33.26 -39.27 1.69
N SER A 381 32.79 -39.48 0.46
CA SER A 381 33.59 -39.44 -0.77
C SER A 381 34.29 -38.09 -1.04
N LYS A 382 33.92 -37.03 -0.32
CA LYS A 382 34.47 -35.67 -0.47
C LYS A 382 35.27 -35.20 0.76
N ILE A 383 35.48 -36.07 1.74
CA ILE A 383 36.25 -35.75 2.95
C ILE A 383 37.53 -36.58 2.97
N ASP A 384 38.67 -35.90 2.86
CA ASP A 384 39.99 -36.53 2.94
C ASP A 384 40.12 -37.43 4.18
N GLY A 385 40.40 -38.71 3.94
CA GLY A 385 40.60 -39.70 5.01
C GLY A 385 39.33 -40.35 5.56
N LEU A 386 38.15 -40.10 4.98
CA LEU A 386 36.88 -40.73 5.35
C LEU A 386 36.30 -41.54 4.18
N GLY A 387 36.34 -42.88 4.24
CA GLY A 387 35.76 -43.73 3.18
C GLY A 387 36.65 -43.86 1.95
N SER A 388 36.06 -43.95 0.76
CA SER A 388 36.78 -43.95 -0.53
C SER A 388 36.15 -42.96 -1.49
N ASP A 389 36.96 -42.34 -2.33
CA ASP A 389 36.56 -41.26 -3.26
C ASP A 389 35.53 -41.74 -4.30
N SER A 390 35.57 -43.03 -4.66
CA SER A 390 34.62 -43.67 -5.55
C SER A 390 34.29 -45.08 -5.10
N VAL A 391 33.16 -45.61 -5.58
CA VAL A 391 32.88 -47.06 -5.55
C VAL A 391 33.84 -47.83 -6.47
N PRO A 392 34.04 -49.14 -6.26
CA PRO A 392 34.94 -49.95 -7.09
C PRO A 392 34.45 -50.02 -8.54
N GLU A 393 35.34 -49.78 -9.52
CA GLU A 393 35.02 -49.91 -10.95
C GLU A 393 34.76 -51.36 -11.38
N GLU A 394 35.38 -52.32 -10.68
CA GLU A 394 35.20 -53.77 -10.90
C GLU A 394 34.75 -54.47 -9.61
N GLU A 395 34.00 -55.56 -9.76
CA GLU A 395 33.51 -56.36 -8.64
C GLU A 395 34.68 -56.96 -7.84
N LEU A 396 34.79 -56.57 -6.56
CA LEU A 396 35.89 -56.99 -5.71
C LEU A 396 35.81 -58.49 -5.41
N ARG A 397 36.63 -59.30 -6.09
CA ARG A 397 36.70 -60.78 -5.93
C ARG A 397 36.73 -61.29 -4.49
N ASN A 398 37.34 -60.52 -3.59
CA ASN A 398 37.51 -60.88 -2.18
C ASN A 398 36.81 -59.90 -1.22
N GLY A 399 36.03 -58.94 -1.74
CA GLY A 399 35.44 -57.84 -0.97
C GLY A 399 36.47 -56.88 -0.36
N ILE A 400 37.71 -56.87 -0.86
CA ILE A 400 38.81 -56.01 -0.40
C ILE A 400 39.54 -55.49 -1.64
N GLY A 401 39.65 -54.18 -1.77
CA GLY A 401 40.34 -53.49 -2.85
C GLY A 401 40.14 -51.98 -2.78
N GLU A 402 40.58 -51.28 -3.81
CA GLU A 402 40.34 -49.85 -3.95
C GLU A 402 38.82 -49.58 -4.07
N GLY A 403 38.34 -48.51 -3.45
CA GLY A 403 36.91 -48.18 -3.43
C GLY A 403 36.05 -49.02 -2.49
N VAL A 404 36.62 -49.92 -1.66
CA VAL A 404 35.82 -50.82 -0.79
C VAL A 404 34.92 -50.10 0.22
N PHE A 405 35.22 -48.82 0.52
CA PHE A 405 34.41 -47.94 1.36
C PHE A 405 33.81 -46.77 0.57
N GLY A 406 33.73 -46.92 -0.75
CA GLY A 406 33.09 -45.95 -1.63
C GLY A 406 31.59 -45.98 -1.46
N THR A 407 30.98 -44.80 -1.53
CA THR A 407 29.54 -44.60 -1.50
C THR A 407 29.15 -43.72 -2.68
N GLU A 408 28.21 -44.15 -3.52
CA GLU A 408 27.68 -43.30 -4.58
C GLU A 408 26.71 -42.28 -4.00
N ASP A 409 26.98 -41.01 -4.24
CA ASP A 409 26.01 -39.94 -4.01
C ASP A 409 25.14 -39.83 -5.26
N ARG A 410 23.99 -40.50 -5.27
CA ARG A 410 23.00 -40.34 -6.36
C ARG A 410 22.03 -39.23 -5.99
N MET A 411 22.00 -38.16 -6.78
CA MET A 411 21.03 -37.07 -6.70
C MET A 411 20.35 -36.88 -8.06
N ALA A 412 19.15 -36.30 -8.05
CA ALA A 412 18.47 -35.92 -9.29
C ALA A 412 19.18 -34.67 -9.87
N GLY A 413 20.06 -34.88 -10.85
CA GLY A 413 20.90 -33.83 -11.45
C GLY A 413 22.21 -33.57 -10.69
N GLU A 414 22.82 -32.39 -10.91
CA GLU A 414 24.15 -32.04 -10.38
C GLU A 414 24.14 -31.44 -8.96
N GLY A 415 23.06 -31.60 -8.18
CA GLY A 415 22.94 -30.99 -6.86
C GLY A 415 21.60 -31.21 -6.17
N MET A 416 21.40 -30.51 -5.05
CA MET A 416 20.15 -30.45 -4.32
C MET A 416 19.47 -29.10 -4.54
N ALA A 417 18.18 -29.10 -4.82
CA ALA A 417 17.40 -27.89 -4.95
C ALA A 417 16.13 -27.93 -4.12
N VAL A 418 15.72 -26.75 -3.64
CA VAL A 418 14.46 -26.55 -2.91
C VAL A 418 13.72 -25.37 -3.51
N ILE A 419 12.41 -25.53 -3.67
CA ILE A 419 11.52 -24.46 -4.08
C ILE A 419 10.70 -23.98 -2.91
N ALA A 420 10.78 -22.69 -2.62
CA ALA A 420 9.91 -22.02 -1.66
C ALA A 420 8.87 -21.18 -2.40
N SER A 421 7.67 -21.10 -1.81
CA SER A 421 6.57 -20.26 -2.30
C SER A 421 6.04 -19.40 -1.18
N GLY A 422 5.79 -18.13 -1.49
CA GLY A 422 5.17 -17.18 -0.58
C GLY A 422 4.11 -16.36 -1.29
N GLU A 423 3.26 -15.73 -0.49
CA GLU A 423 2.32 -14.75 -1.00
C GLU A 423 2.21 -13.52 -0.12
N LEU A 424 2.14 -12.39 -0.80
CA LEU A 424 1.70 -11.10 -0.29
C LEU A 424 0.16 -11.06 -0.39
N PHE A 425 -0.49 -10.65 0.69
CA PHE A 425 -1.95 -10.55 0.79
C PHE A 425 -2.38 -9.36 1.67
N PHE A 426 -3.64 -8.97 1.57
CA PHE A 426 -4.22 -7.89 2.37
C PHE A 426 -5.00 -8.45 3.56
N HIS A 427 -4.67 -8.02 4.78
CA HIS A 427 -5.26 -8.56 6.00
C HIS A 427 -5.50 -7.50 7.10
N PRO A 428 -6.72 -6.95 7.16
CA PRO A 428 -7.08 -5.97 8.19
C PRO A 428 -7.01 -6.52 9.61
N PRO A 429 -6.68 -5.71 10.63
CA PRO A 429 -6.60 -6.14 12.03
C PRO A 429 -7.89 -6.79 12.57
N ASP A 430 -9.05 -6.38 12.06
CA ASP A 430 -10.34 -6.92 12.49
C ASP A 430 -10.57 -8.37 12.03
N ASP A 431 -9.82 -8.86 11.03
CA ASP A 431 -9.91 -10.25 10.59
C ASP A 431 -9.27 -11.25 11.58
N TYR A 432 -8.36 -10.79 12.45
CA TYR A 432 -7.80 -11.60 13.53
C TYR A 432 -8.82 -11.94 14.63
N ILE A 433 -9.90 -11.14 14.75
CA ILE A 433 -10.90 -11.30 15.81
C ILE A 433 -12.30 -11.38 15.18
N PRO A 434 -12.78 -12.60 14.84
CA PRO A 434 -14.08 -12.79 14.20
C PRO A 434 -15.28 -12.20 14.97
N THR A 435 -15.13 -11.94 16.26
CA THR A 435 -16.16 -11.32 17.11
C THR A 435 -16.23 -9.79 16.97
N ARG A 436 -15.17 -9.12 16.50
CA ARG A 436 -15.19 -7.69 16.10
C ARG A 436 -15.79 -7.49 14.70
N ARG A 437 -15.94 -8.58 13.96
CA ARG A 437 -16.48 -8.67 12.60
C ARG A 437 -18.01 -8.45 12.60
N GLN A 438 -18.47 -7.21 12.77
CA GLN A 438 -19.88 -6.85 12.53
C GLN A 438 -20.04 -5.94 11.31
N GLY A 439 -20.36 -6.54 10.16
CA GLY A 439 -21.05 -5.87 9.05
C GLY A 439 -20.24 -4.98 8.10
N ARG A 440 -18.95 -4.74 8.33
CA ARG A 440 -18.10 -3.97 7.41
C ARG A 440 -16.83 -4.76 7.08
N TYR A 441 -16.61 -5.00 5.79
CA TYR A 441 -15.39 -5.59 5.27
C TYR A 441 -14.56 -4.46 4.65
N GLU A 442 -13.35 -4.28 5.15
CA GLU A 442 -12.39 -3.41 4.48
C GLU A 442 -11.84 -4.14 3.26
N ILE A 443 -11.89 -3.48 2.11
CA ILE A 443 -11.39 -4.03 0.85
C ILE A 443 -9.94 -3.58 0.70
N ALA A 444 -9.11 -4.43 0.10
CA ALA A 444 -7.74 -4.09 -0.23
C ALA A 444 -7.67 -2.74 -0.96
N SER A 445 -6.79 -1.87 -0.48
CA SER A 445 -6.52 -0.56 -1.06
C SER A 445 -5.12 -0.12 -0.68
N LEU A 446 -4.59 0.87 -1.41
CA LEU A 446 -3.39 1.60 -0.96
C LEU A 446 -3.78 2.85 -0.17
N PHE A 447 -4.85 2.81 0.61
CA PHE A 447 -5.12 3.77 1.69
C PHE A 447 -5.11 3.09 3.06
N SER A 448 -4.93 1.77 3.09
CA SER A 448 -4.95 0.93 4.29
C SER A 448 -3.65 0.12 4.36
N PRO A 449 -2.80 0.33 5.39
CA PRO A 449 -1.46 -0.26 5.47
C PRO A 449 -1.51 -1.66 6.10
N TYR A 450 -2.27 -2.58 5.49
CA TYR A 450 -2.52 -3.92 6.02
C TYR A 450 -2.02 -5.02 5.08
N TRP A 451 -0.94 -4.74 4.34
CA TRP A 451 -0.30 -5.72 3.48
C TRP A 451 0.67 -6.57 4.29
N GLU A 452 0.47 -7.87 4.25
CA GLU A 452 1.21 -8.88 5.00
C GLU A 452 1.74 -9.98 4.07
N VAL A 453 2.58 -10.85 4.63
CA VAL A 453 3.27 -11.92 3.92
C VAL A 453 3.08 -13.22 4.68
N ARG A 454 2.91 -14.31 3.93
CA ARG A 454 3.01 -15.67 4.47
C ARG A 454 3.65 -16.61 3.48
N LEU A 455 4.28 -17.66 4.02
CA LEU A 455 4.69 -18.82 3.24
C LEU A 455 3.45 -19.65 2.87
N LYS A 456 3.54 -20.38 1.77
CA LYS A 456 2.51 -21.31 1.32
C LYS A 456 3.14 -22.51 0.63
N ASP A 457 2.36 -23.57 0.51
CA ASP A 457 2.80 -24.76 -0.20
C ASP A 457 3.07 -24.45 -1.68
N THR A 458 4.18 -25.00 -2.19
CA THR A 458 4.53 -24.94 -3.61
C THR A 458 3.68 -25.97 -4.37
N PRO A 459 2.90 -25.56 -5.38
CA PRO A 459 2.13 -26.49 -6.20
C PRO A 459 3.04 -27.52 -6.89
N MET A 460 2.56 -28.76 -7.06
CA MET A 460 3.37 -29.84 -7.63
C MET A 460 3.84 -29.53 -9.06
N GLU A 461 3.03 -28.83 -9.84
CA GLU A 461 3.34 -28.42 -11.21
C GLU A 461 4.60 -27.55 -11.24
N ARG A 462 4.81 -26.73 -10.20
CA ARG A 462 6.00 -25.90 -10.03
C ARG A 462 7.23 -26.71 -9.65
N VAL A 463 7.04 -27.70 -8.79
CA VAL A 463 8.11 -28.66 -8.43
C VAL A 463 8.56 -29.45 -9.66
N PHE A 464 7.62 -29.91 -10.48
CA PHE A 464 7.95 -30.59 -11.74
C PHE A 464 8.67 -29.65 -12.72
N MET A 465 8.21 -28.41 -12.87
CA MET A 465 8.83 -27.44 -13.77
C MET A 465 10.30 -27.18 -13.42
N SER A 466 10.59 -26.93 -12.15
CA SER A 466 11.97 -26.79 -11.66
C SER A 466 12.81 -28.03 -11.93
N TRP A 467 12.30 -29.23 -11.62
CA TRP A 467 12.99 -30.48 -11.92
C TRP A 467 13.26 -30.65 -13.42
N ALA A 468 12.28 -30.37 -14.28
CA ALA A 468 12.40 -30.50 -15.73
C ALA A 468 13.39 -29.48 -16.34
N LEU A 469 13.52 -28.29 -15.73
CA LEU A 469 14.50 -27.28 -16.14
C LEU A 469 15.94 -27.68 -15.78
N ARG A 470 16.14 -28.62 -14.84
CA ARG A 470 17.46 -29.13 -14.45
C ARG A 470 17.98 -30.25 -15.34
N ASP A 471 17.13 -30.87 -16.17
CA ASP A 471 17.53 -31.90 -17.13
C ASP A 471 17.26 -31.41 -18.56
N GLU A 472 18.31 -30.88 -19.20
CA GLU A 472 18.25 -30.33 -20.56
C GLU A 472 17.67 -31.34 -21.58
N ASN A 473 17.85 -32.65 -21.35
CA ASN A 473 17.37 -33.70 -22.27
C ASN A 473 15.83 -33.78 -22.31
N LEU A 474 15.14 -33.39 -21.23
CA LEU A 474 13.67 -33.41 -21.16
C LEU A 474 13.04 -32.31 -22.01
N LEU A 475 13.74 -31.20 -22.23
CA LEU A 475 13.25 -30.04 -22.97
C LEU A 475 13.60 -30.10 -24.46
N THR A 476 14.70 -30.75 -24.83
CA THR A 476 15.16 -30.85 -26.24
C THR A 476 14.29 -31.78 -27.10
N ASP A 477 13.62 -32.77 -26.52
CA ASP A 477 12.81 -33.77 -27.23
C ASP A 477 11.34 -33.35 -27.46
N GLY A 478 10.99 -32.09 -27.18
CA GLY A 478 9.65 -31.53 -27.41
C GLY A 478 8.54 -32.20 -26.58
N VAL A 479 7.30 -32.25 -27.10
CA VAL A 479 6.12 -32.80 -26.39
C VAL A 479 6.33 -34.26 -25.95
N SER A 480 7.13 -35.05 -26.69
CA SER A 480 7.52 -36.41 -26.30
C SER A 480 8.45 -36.45 -25.09
N GLY A 481 9.41 -35.53 -24.99
CA GLY A 481 10.32 -35.41 -23.85
C GLY A 481 9.58 -35.00 -22.57
N ILE A 482 8.65 -34.05 -22.66
CA ILE A 482 7.81 -33.62 -21.53
C ILE A 482 6.90 -34.76 -21.07
N SER A 483 6.26 -35.50 -21.98
CA SER A 483 5.41 -36.63 -21.58
C SER A 483 6.20 -37.78 -20.93
N ALA A 484 7.39 -38.10 -21.46
CA ALA A 484 8.26 -39.12 -20.89
C ALA A 484 8.84 -38.67 -19.53
N GLY A 485 9.18 -37.38 -19.38
CA GLY A 485 9.60 -36.79 -18.12
C GLY A 485 8.51 -36.81 -17.05
N ILE A 486 7.26 -36.49 -17.42
CA ILE A 486 6.10 -36.60 -16.51
C ILE A 486 5.91 -38.06 -16.08
N GLU A 487 5.98 -39.01 -17.00
CA GLU A 487 5.83 -40.44 -16.69
C GLU A 487 6.96 -40.93 -15.78
N HIS A 488 8.21 -40.51 -16.04
CA HIS A 488 9.36 -40.80 -15.19
C HIS A 488 9.23 -40.21 -13.78
N TYR A 489 8.84 -38.94 -13.67
CA TYR A 489 8.61 -38.27 -12.40
C TYR A 489 7.49 -38.93 -11.58
N ILE A 490 6.36 -39.26 -12.23
CA ILE A 490 5.26 -39.98 -11.59
C ILE A 490 5.72 -41.34 -11.10
N GLN A 491 6.50 -42.06 -11.91
CA GLN A 491 7.03 -43.38 -11.53
C GLN A 491 7.99 -43.27 -10.34
N GLU A 492 8.90 -42.30 -10.32
CA GLU A 492 9.82 -42.07 -9.20
C GLU A 492 9.06 -41.78 -7.90
N ARG A 493 8.01 -40.96 -7.97
CA ARG A 493 7.16 -40.65 -6.80
C ARG A 493 6.33 -41.84 -6.34
N GLN A 494 5.90 -42.72 -7.25
CA GLN A 494 5.23 -43.97 -6.88
C GLN A 494 6.20 -44.96 -6.20
N GLU A 495 7.44 -45.03 -6.67
CA GLU A 495 8.50 -45.83 -6.04
C GLU A 495 8.89 -45.27 -4.66
N GLU A 496 8.94 -43.95 -4.50
CA GLU A 496 9.15 -43.30 -3.20
C GLU A 496 7.97 -43.55 -2.25
N LEU A 497 6.73 -43.40 -2.71
CA LEU A 497 5.54 -43.71 -1.92
C LEU A 497 5.55 -45.16 -1.43
N THR A 498 5.95 -46.10 -2.30
CA THR A 498 6.06 -47.52 -1.93
C THR A 498 7.13 -47.71 -0.84
N ARG A 499 8.31 -47.10 -1.01
CA ARG A 499 9.39 -47.14 0.01
C ARG A 499 8.95 -46.53 1.35
N LEU A 500 8.21 -45.43 1.33
CA LEU A 500 7.71 -44.79 2.54
C LEU A 500 6.64 -45.62 3.25
N ARG A 501 5.77 -46.31 2.51
CA ARG A 501 4.81 -47.26 3.10
C ARG A 501 5.50 -48.46 3.73
N ASP A 502 6.53 -49.01 3.08
CA ASP A 502 7.35 -50.07 3.65
C ASP A 502 8.06 -49.61 4.93
N LEU A 503 8.55 -48.37 4.95
CA LEU A 503 9.15 -47.74 6.13
C LEU A 503 8.11 -47.51 7.25
N GLU A 504 6.93 -46.99 6.93
CA GLU A 504 5.82 -46.81 7.88
C GLU A 504 5.46 -48.14 8.54
N GLN A 505 5.32 -49.20 7.75
CA GLN A 505 5.04 -50.55 8.26
C GLN A 505 6.17 -51.05 9.18
N SER A 506 7.43 -50.84 8.79
CA SER A 506 8.58 -51.19 9.64
C SER A 506 8.59 -50.42 10.97
N LEU A 507 8.30 -49.12 10.95
CA LEU A 507 8.22 -48.29 12.15
C LEU A 507 7.04 -48.69 13.05
N GLN A 508 5.89 -49.03 12.48
CA GLN A 508 4.73 -49.55 13.21
C GLN A 508 5.06 -50.87 13.91
N ASP A 509 5.75 -51.79 13.22
CA ASP A 509 6.21 -53.06 13.80
C ASP A 509 7.23 -52.84 14.94
N GLN A 510 8.16 -51.89 14.78
CA GLN A 510 9.12 -51.53 15.84
C GLN A 510 8.41 -50.90 17.05
N LEU A 511 7.43 -50.02 16.82
CA LEU A 511 6.65 -49.36 17.87
C LEU A 511 5.83 -50.38 18.68
N GLY A 512 5.25 -51.38 18.02
CA GLY A 512 4.50 -52.46 18.67
C GLY A 512 5.35 -53.38 19.54
N ASN A 513 6.65 -53.48 19.25
CA ASN A 513 7.60 -54.36 19.95
C ASN A 513 8.45 -53.65 21.01
N THR A 514 8.44 -52.31 21.07
CA THR A 514 9.26 -51.55 22.02
C THR A 514 8.57 -51.36 23.37
N VAL A 515 9.31 -51.57 24.46
CA VAL A 515 8.84 -51.39 25.85
C VAL A 515 9.48 -50.17 26.53
N ASP A 516 10.49 -49.56 25.90
CA ASP A 516 11.14 -48.35 26.39
C ASP A 516 10.33 -47.11 26.01
N ALA A 517 9.93 -46.33 27.01
CA ALA A 517 9.13 -45.12 26.83
C ALA A 517 9.83 -44.04 26.00
N THR A 518 11.16 -43.93 26.09
CA THR A 518 11.92 -42.91 25.35
C THR A 518 11.98 -43.26 23.87
N ARG A 519 12.38 -44.51 23.57
CA ARG A 519 12.42 -45.04 22.19
C ARG A 519 11.03 -45.05 21.54
N ARG A 520 9.98 -45.30 22.32
CA ARG A 520 8.60 -45.25 21.85
C ARG A 520 8.22 -43.85 21.36
N ALA A 521 8.56 -42.80 22.13
CA ALA A 521 8.27 -41.41 21.74
C ALA A 521 9.04 -40.96 20.49
N GLU A 522 10.29 -41.41 20.32
CA GLU A 522 11.07 -41.19 19.09
C GLU A 522 10.40 -41.84 17.87
N LEU A 523 10.03 -43.12 17.99
CA LEU A 523 9.35 -43.86 16.92
C LEU A 523 8.00 -43.22 16.57
N GLU A 524 7.23 -42.77 17.55
CA GLU A 524 5.96 -42.04 17.32
C GLU A 524 6.19 -40.73 16.53
N THR A 525 7.28 -40.02 16.81
CA THR A 525 7.64 -38.78 16.09
C THR A 525 8.06 -39.07 14.64
N GLU A 526 8.90 -40.10 14.41
CA GLU A 526 9.29 -40.54 13.07
C GLU A 526 8.07 -40.99 12.25
N LEU A 527 7.14 -41.72 12.88
CA LEU A 527 5.93 -42.23 12.23
C LEU A 527 5.01 -41.08 11.78
N VAL A 528 4.87 -40.02 12.58
CA VAL A 528 4.13 -38.81 12.19
C VAL A 528 4.79 -38.12 11.00
N ALA A 529 6.12 -38.03 10.99
CA ALA A 529 6.85 -37.44 9.86
C ALA A 529 6.67 -38.26 8.56
N VAL A 530 6.84 -39.59 8.63
CA VAL A 530 6.62 -40.49 7.48
C VAL A 530 5.17 -40.44 6.99
N HIS A 531 4.20 -40.46 7.90
CA HIS A 531 2.78 -40.38 7.57
C HIS A 531 2.41 -39.07 6.86
N SER A 532 3.02 -37.95 7.27
CA SER A 532 2.84 -36.65 6.60
C SER A 532 3.37 -36.65 5.17
N GLN A 533 4.51 -37.31 4.92
CA GLN A 533 5.09 -37.45 3.59
C GLN A 533 4.26 -38.37 2.69
N ILE A 534 3.77 -39.48 3.22
CA ILE A 534 2.83 -40.38 2.51
C ILE A 534 1.58 -39.62 2.12
N SER A 535 0.96 -38.91 3.06
CA SER A 535 -0.26 -38.13 2.81
C SER A 535 -0.06 -37.07 1.72
N TYR A 536 1.09 -36.38 1.74
CA TYR A 536 1.48 -35.42 0.71
C TYR A 536 1.60 -36.09 -0.68
N LEU A 537 2.35 -37.19 -0.78
CA LEU A 537 2.54 -37.91 -2.04
C LEU A 537 1.24 -38.54 -2.58
N GLU A 538 0.38 -39.08 -1.72
CA GLU A 538 -0.92 -39.66 -2.10
C GLU A 538 -1.88 -38.61 -2.64
N SER A 539 -1.93 -37.43 -2.01
CA SER A 539 -2.72 -36.29 -2.51
C SER A 539 -2.26 -35.81 -3.89
N THR A 540 -1.00 -36.09 -4.24
CA THR A 540 -0.36 -35.70 -5.50
C THR A 540 -0.55 -36.75 -6.61
N THR A 541 -0.46 -38.05 -6.28
CA THR A 541 -0.49 -39.15 -7.27
C THR A 541 -1.89 -39.61 -7.67
N SER A 542 -2.94 -39.16 -6.99
CA SER A 542 -4.30 -39.68 -7.15
C SER A 542 -5.03 -39.19 -8.41
N ASN A 543 -4.46 -38.26 -9.21
CA ASN A 543 -5.04 -37.86 -10.50
C ASN A 543 -4.00 -37.53 -11.60
N PRO A 544 -3.34 -38.54 -12.21
CA PRO A 544 -2.24 -38.35 -13.16
C PRO A 544 -2.63 -37.62 -14.46
N GLN A 545 -3.92 -37.44 -14.74
CA GLN A 545 -4.43 -36.71 -15.91
C GLN A 545 -4.43 -35.17 -15.72
N MET A 546 -4.34 -34.65 -14.48
CA MET A 546 -4.35 -33.20 -14.22
C MET A 546 -2.98 -32.53 -14.39
N LEU A 547 -1.89 -33.28 -14.17
CA LEU A 547 -0.53 -32.76 -14.30
C LEU A 547 -0.22 -32.28 -15.74
N PRO A 548 -0.48 -33.04 -16.82
CA PRO A 548 -0.17 -32.58 -18.18
C PRO A 548 -0.92 -31.30 -18.60
N GLU A 549 -2.22 -31.19 -18.28
CA GLU A 549 -3.03 -30.01 -18.65
C GLU A 549 -2.62 -28.76 -17.84
N GLY A 550 -2.45 -28.90 -16.53
CA GLY A 550 -2.01 -27.80 -15.65
C GLY A 550 -0.58 -27.36 -15.97
N LEU A 551 0.32 -28.31 -16.21
CA LEU A 551 1.72 -28.03 -16.53
C LEU A 551 1.88 -27.37 -17.90
N GLN A 552 1.14 -27.82 -18.91
CA GLN A 552 1.18 -27.21 -20.23
C GLN A 552 0.68 -25.76 -20.15
N GLN A 553 -0.38 -25.49 -19.40
CA GLN A 553 -0.88 -24.13 -19.16
C GLN A 553 0.14 -23.26 -18.40
N GLU A 554 0.74 -23.78 -17.33
CA GLU A 554 1.73 -23.07 -16.51
C GLU A 554 3.05 -22.84 -17.25
N MET A 555 3.54 -23.80 -18.05
CA MET A 555 4.74 -23.64 -18.89
C MET A 555 4.51 -22.61 -19.99
N THR A 556 3.34 -22.61 -20.63
CA THR A 556 3.02 -21.62 -21.67
C THR A 556 2.93 -20.22 -21.07
N GLN A 557 2.34 -20.09 -19.88
CA GLN A 557 2.27 -18.82 -19.16
C GLN A 557 3.64 -18.36 -18.64
N GLY A 558 4.41 -19.24 -18.01
CA GLY A 558 5.74 -18.96 -17.47
C GLY A 558 6.77 -18.61 -18.54
N ALA A 559 6.81 -19.34 -19.66
CA ALA A 559 7.71 -19.03 -20.78
C ALA A 559 7.35 -17.71 -21.46
N THR A 560 6.06 -17.37 -21.59
CA THR A 560 5.62 -16.09 -22.15
C THR A 560 5.94 -14.92 -21.21
N GLN A 561 5.81 -15.11 -19.89
CA GLN A 561 6.09 -14.09 -18.89
C GLN A 561 7.60 -13.90 -18.67
N ALA A 562 8.40 -14.96 -18.65
CA ALA A 562 9.86 -14.89 -18.59
C ALA A 562 10.45 -14.27 -19.86
N ALA A 563 9.91 -14.55 -21.04
CA ALA A 563 10.32 -13.91 -22.30
C ALA A 563 9.99 -12.40 -22.34
N GLN A 564 8.98 -11.95 -21.58
CA GLN A 564 8.64 -10.52 -21.45
C GLN A 564 9.55 -9.77 -20.49
N VAL A 565 10.23 -10.48 -19.57
CA VAL A 565 11.11 -9.90 -18.56
C VAL A 565 12.55 -10.24 -18.92
N GLN A 566 13.13 -9.46 -19.84
CA GLN A 566 14.55 -9.61 -20.17
C GLN A 566 15.40 -9.12 -18.98
N ILE A 567 16.44 -9.88 -18.62
CA ILE A 567 17.44 -9.50 -17.61
C ILE A 567 18.03 -8.10 -17.89
N ASP A 568 18.11 -7.69 -19.16
CA ASP A 568 18.52 -6.35 -19.59
C ASP A 568 17.55 -5.23 -19.15
N GLN A 569 16.25 -5.50 -19.08
CA GLN A 569 15.27 -4.55 -18.52
C GLN A 569 15.42 -4.40 -17.00
N TYR A 570 15.72 -5.49 -16.29
CA TYR A 570 16.03 -5.40 -14.85
C TYR A 570 17.27 -4.55 -14.60
N ALA A 571 18.34 -4.74 -15.38
CA ALA A 571 19.56 -3.96 -15.25
C ALA A 571 19.32 -2.47 -15.55
N GLN A 572 18.56 -2.16 -16.60
CA GLN A 572 18.18 -0.77 -16.94
C GLN A 572 17.30 -0.12 -15.88
N LEU A 573 16.28 -0.82 -15.36
CA LEU A 573 15.38 -0.30 -14.31
C LEU A 573 16.11 -0.10 -12.97
N THR A 574 17.08 -0.95 -12.66
CA THR A 574 17.92 -0.80 -11.47
C THR A 574 18.89 0.39 -11.62
N GLN A 575 19.35 0.66 -12.84
CA GLN A 575 20.20 1.81 -13.15
C GLN A 575 19.40 3.14 -13.13
N GLU A 576 18.19 3.16 -13.69
CA GLU A 576 17.24 4.27 -13.58
C GLU A 576 16.88 4.54 -12.11
N TYR A 577 16.64 3.49 -11.32
CA TYR A 577 16.43 3.57 -9.87
C TYR A 577 17.63 4.17 -9.12
N ALA A 578 18.86 3.79 -9.48
CA ALA A 578 20.08 4.29 -8.85
C ALA A 578 20.34 5.77 -9.18
N GLU A 579 19.95 6.23 -10.37
CA GLU A 579 20.14 7.62 -10.80
C GLU A 579 19.03 8.58 -10.29
N GLU A 580 17.77 8.12 -10.12
CA GLU A 580 16.65 8.98 -9.68
C GLU A 580 16.40 9.03 -8.16
N ALA A 581 16.60 7.93 -7.42
CA ALA A 581 16.00 7.79 -6.08
C ALA A 581 16.90 8.15 -4.88
N GLY A 582 18.22 8.17 -5.07
CA GLY A 582 19.18 8.24 -3.96
C GLY A 582 19.58 9.65 -3.54
N GLU A 583 20.28 10.38 -4.42
CA GLU A 583 20.87 11.69 -4.07
C GLU A 583 19.88 12.84 -4.34
N VAL A 584 19.29 12.90 -5.54
CA VAL A 584 18.43 14.03 -5.95
C VAL A 584 17.19 14.16 -5.07
N THR A 585 16.60 13.06 -4.61
CA THR A 585 15.37 13.09 -3.80
C THR A 585 15.66 13.42 -2.33
N ILE A 586 16.82 13.03 -1.79
CA ILE A 586 17.25 13.36 -0.43
C ILE A 586 17.67 14.83 -0.37
N ASP A 587 18.46 15.28 -1.34
CA ASP A 587 18.90 16.68 -1.44
C ASP A 587 17.70 17.60 -1.66
N GLN A 588 16.72 17.23 -2.50
CA GLN A 588 15.46 17.96 -2.63
C GLN A 588 14.65 17.97 -1.33
N PHE A 589 14.63 16.87 -0.57
CA PHE A 589 13.93 16.86 0.72
C PHE A 589 14.62 17.78 1.75
N GLU A 590 15.96 17.80 1.78
CA GLU A 590 16.71 18.70 2.66
C GLU A 590 16.52 20.17 2.26
N ASP A 591 16.73 20.51 0.99
CA ASP A 591 16.61 21.89 0.48
C ASP A 591 15.17 22.41 0.47
N GLU A 592 14.19 21.60 0.06
CA GLU A 592 12.80 22.03 -0.14
C GLU A 592 11.97 21.91 1.14
N VAL A 593 12.25 20.93 2.00
CA VAL A 593 11.48 20.71 3.24
C VAL A 593 12.26 21.20 4.45
N VAL A 594 13.49 20.75 4.70
CA VAL A 594 14.17 21.07 5.98
C VAL A 594 14.44 22.57 6.10
N ASP A 595 14.92 23.23 5.05
CA ASP A 595 15.21 24.67 5.09
C ASP A 595 13.95 25.54 5.12
N GLN A 596 12.91 25.22 4.33
CA GLN A 596 11.63 25.94 4.38
C GLN A 596 10.91 25.73 5.72
N ILE A 597 10.93 24.50 6.25
CA ILE A 597 10.25 24.17 7.51
C ILE A 597 10.94 24.81 8.70
N THR A 598 12.27 24.80 8.75
CA THR A 598 13.00 25.17 9.97
C THR A 598 13.23 26.67 10.09
N GLY A 599 13.46 27.37 8.98
CA GLY A 599 13.72 28.82 8.99
C GLY A 599 12.45 29.67 8.86
N GLN A 600 11.71 29.49 7.76
CA GLN A 600 10.64 30.40 7.38
C GLN A 600 9.38 30.21 8.23
N MET A 601 8.99 28.97 8.55
CA MET A 601 7.80 28.75 9.36
C MET A 601 7.96 29.25 10.80
N GLN A 602 9.13 29.08 11.41
CA GLN A 602 9.36 29.57 12.76
C GLN A 602 9.28 31.09 12.83
N GLU A 603 9.95 31.79 11.90
CA GLU A 603 9.91 33.26 11.83
C GLU A 603 8.50 33.78 11.57
N THR A 604 7.75 33.13 10.66
CA THR A 604 6.38 33.54 10.32
C THR A 604 5.41 33.32 11.48
N LEU A 605 5.53 32.19 12.20
CA LEU A 605 4.72 31.92 13.39
C LEU A 605 5.05 32.88 14.54
N GLU A 606 6.32 33.17 14.78
CA GLU A 606 6.75 34.13 15.79
C GLU A 606 6.24 35.54 15.45
N ALA A 607 6.39 36.00 14.20
CA ALA A 607 5.89 37.28 13.74
C ALA A 607 4.35 37.37 13.79
N ALA A 608 3.65 36.29 13.42
CA ALA A 608 2.19 36.19 13.51
C ALA A 608 1.71 36.32 14.96
N VAL A 609 2.36 35.63 15.90
CA VAL A 609 2.05 35.68 17.33
C VAL A 609 2.35 37.07 17.90
N ASP A 610 3.50 37.66 17.57
CA ASP A 610 3.89 38.98 18.06
C ASP A 610 2.94 40.08 17.56
N ASN A 611 2.58 40.06 16.27
CA ASN A 611 1.63 41.01 15.69
C ASN A 611 0.23 40.87 16.30
N ALA A 612 -0.25 39.64 16.53
CA ALA A 612 -1.54 39.41 17.19
C ALA A 612 -1.53 39.90 18.65
N VAL A 613 -0.44 39.64 19.39
CA VAL A 613 -0.27 40.10 20.78
C VAL A 613 -0.20 41.62 20.87
N GLU A 614 0.49 42.28 19.94
CA GLU A 614 0.62 43.73 19.89
C GLU A 614 -0.69 44.42 19.50
N SER A 615 -1.44 43.86 18.54
CA SER A 615 -2.79 44.32 18.16
C SER A 615 -3.78 44.25 19.32
N VAL A 616 -3.83 43.11 20.04
CA VAL A 616 -4.66 42.97 21.24
C VAL A 616 -4.25 43.97 22.30
N ARG A 617 -2.94 44.16 22.54
CA ARG A 617 -2.44 45.14 23.52
C ARG A 617 -2.87 46.56 23.18
N ASN A 618 -2.81 46.97 21.92
CA ASN A 618 -3.14 48.33 21.48
C ASN A 618 -4.65 48.60 21.38
N SER A 619 -5.49 47.55 21.44
CA SER A 619 -6.96 47.67 21.44
C SER A 619 -7.59 47.78 22.84
N VAL A 620 -6.85 47.39 23.89
CA VAL A 620 -7.30 47.35 25.30
C VAL A 620 -6.94 48.63 26.08
N TRP A 621 -6.15 49.53 25.49
CA TRP A 621 -5.76 50.84 26.02
C TRP A 621 -6.11 51.94 25.03
#